data_AF-A0A848AMR0-F1
#
_entry.id   AF-A0A848AMR0-F1
#
_cell.length_a   1.000
_cell.length_b   1.000
_cell.length_c   1.000
_cell.angle_alpha   90.00
_cell.angle_beta   90.00
_cell.angle_gamma   90.00
#
_symmetry.space_group_name_H-M   'P 1'
#
loop_
_entity.id
_entity.type
_entity.pdbx_description
1 polymer ?
#
loop_
_entity_poly.entity_id
_entity_poly.type
_entity_poly.pdbx_seq_one_letter_code
_entity_poly.pdbx_strand_id
1 'polypeptide(L)'
;MRGGEVFLYPECPCDCEPKVLGSKVLNGSSENEEDRCWDLTPYQDNEVGTPGFHWRLIEVGEDGSCSGVNYGGGNIDECGKLVGLQDEFCSSYSYDGYMELQQGCPDEEGNIKWPCPDGE
;
A
#
# COMPACT_ATOMS: atom_id res chain seq x y z
N MET A 1 13.03 -24.58 -21.72
CA MET A 1 13.08 -24.80 -20.26
C MET A 1 14.03 -23.75 -19.69
N ARG A 2 13.66 -22.74 -18.91
CA ARG A 2 12.42 -22.37 -18.18
C ARG A 2 11.75 -21.16 -18.86
N GLY A 3 10.44 -21.06 -18.74
CA GLY A 3 9.55 -20.22 -19.54
C GLY A 3 9.93 -18.74 -19.55
N GLY A 4 10.24 -18.24 -20.74
CA GLY A 4 10.34 -16.82 -21.03
C GLY A 4 8.96 -16.24 -21.24
N GLU A 5 8.22 -16.03 -20.15
CA GLU A 5 7.18 -15.02 -20.14
C GLU A 5 7.90 -13.70 -19.89
N VAL A 6 8.20 -13.00 -20.99
CA VAL A 6 8.43 -11.57 -20.92
C VAL A 6 7.04 -10.99 -20.63
N PHE A 7 6.80 -10.56 -19.40
CA PHE A 7 5.63 -9.75 -19.07
C PHE A 7 5.81 -8.40 -19.76
N LEU A 8 5.55 -8.38 -21.06
CA LEU A 8 5.32 -7.16 -21.78
C LEU A 8 4.00 -6.62 -21.23
N TYR A 9 4.06 -5.76 -20.21
CA TYR A 9 3.11 -4.68 -20.08
C TYR A 9 3.67 -3.55 -20.96
N PRO A 10 3.43 -3.56 -22.29
CA PRO A 10 4.00 -2.53 -23.19
C PRO A 10 3.49 -1.13 -22.84
N GLU A 11 2.43 -1.05 -22.04
CA GLU A 11 1.78 0.15 -21.56
C GLU A 11 1.40 -0.13 -20.10
N CYS A 12 1.72 0.77 -19.17
CA CYS A 12 1.14 0.72 -17.82
C CYS A 12 -0.38 0.70 -18.01
N PRO A 13 -1.14 -0.23 -17.42
CA PRO A 13 -2.57 -0.34 -17.71
C PRO A 13 -3.22 1.01 -17.42
N CYS A 14 -3.78 1.63 -18.45
CA CYS A 14 -4.28 3.01 -18.42
C CYS A 14 -5.36 3.21 -17.34
N ASP A 15 -6.01 2.12 -16.95
CA ASP A 15 -7.04 2.04 -15.93
C ASP A 15 -6.41 1.64 -14.58
N CYS A 16 -5.92 2.63 -13.86
CA CYS A 16 -5.58 2.47 -12.45
C CYS A 16 -6.78 2.80 -11.58
N GLU A 17 -7.15 1.86 -10.72
CA GLU A 17 -8.14 2.09 -9.66
C GLU A 17 -7.42 2.27 -8.31
N PRO A 18 -7.61 3.42 -7.62
CA PRO A 18 -7.10 3.59 -6.27
C PRO A 18 -7.79 2.57 -5.35
N LYS A 19 -7.01 1.76 -4.62
CA LYS A 19 -7.56 0.67 -3.81
C LYS A 19 -6.73 0.37 -2.58
N VAL A 20 -7.39 -0.12 -1.54
CA VAL A 20 -6.74 -0.64 -0.33
C VAL A 20 -6.29 -2.07 -0.61
N LEU A 21 -4.99 -2.34 -0.50
CA LEU A 21 -4.38 -3.66 -0.66
C LEU A 21 -4.45 -4.47 0.63
N GLY A 22 -4.39 -3.79 1.77
CA GLY A 22 -4.52 -4.40 3.09
C GLY A 22 -4.76 -3.34 4.15
N SER A 23 -5.31 -3.76 5.28
CA SER A 23 -5.48 -2.90 6.44
C SER A 23 -5.28 -3.67 7.75
N LYS A 24 -4.84 -2.96 8.79
CA LYS A 24 -4.62 -3.53 10.11
C LYS A 24 -4.71 -2.46 11.19
N VAL A 25 -5.35 -2.78 12.31
CA VAL A 25 -5.27 -1.94 13.52
C VAL A 25 -3.99 -2.31 14.27
N LEU A 26 -3.18 -1.31 14.62
CA LEU A 26 -1.97 -1.51 15.41
C LEU A 26 -1.98 -0.67 16.68
N ASN A 27 -1.47 -1.24 17.76
CA ASN A 27 -1.25 -0.55 19.04
C ASN A 27 0.14 -0.87 19.58
N GLY A 28 1.00 0.14 19.64
CA GLY A 28 2.37 0.09 20.14
C GLY A 28 2.50 -0.27 21.62
N SER A 29 1.43 -0.13 22.41
CA SER A 29 1.37 -0.52 23.82
C SER A 29 0.79 -1.91 24.06
N SER A 30 0.40 -2.65 23.01
CA SER A 30 -0.03 -4.03 23.16
C SER A 30 1.12 -4.93 23.60
N GLU A 31 0.83 -5.86 24.52
CA GLU A 31 1.77 -6.92 24.93
C GLU A 31 1.88 -8.03 23.86
N ASN A 32 0.93 -8.10 22.92
CA ASN A 32 0.96 -9.02 21.79
C ASN A 32 1.67 -8.38 20.59
N GLU A 33 2.68 -9.06 20.07
CA GLU A 33 3.41 -8.59 18.88
C GLU A 33 2.52 -8.49 17.64
N GLU A 34 1.56 -9.40 17.49
CA GLU A 34 0.62 -9.40 16.36
C GLU A 34 -0.32 -8.20 16.35
N ASP A 35 -0.55 -7.57 17.49
CA ASP A 35 -1.34 -6.34 17.61
C ASP A 35 -0.46 -5.08 17.48
N ARG A 36 0.86 -5.23 17.68
CA ARG A 36 1.84 -4.13 17.58
C ARG A 36 2.44 -3.99 16.20
N CYS A 37 2.61 -5.11 15.51
CA CYS A 37 3.35 -5.23 14.26
C CYS A 37 2.50 -5.84 13.15
N TRP A 38 2.70 -5.34 11.94
CA TRP A 38 2.09 -5.84 10.72
C TRP A 38 3.16 -6.48 9.84
N ASP A 39 3.07 -7.80 9.67
CA ASP A 39 3.80 -8.53 8.64
C ASP A 39 3.29 -8.11 7.25
N LEU A 40 4.17 -7.48 6.49
CA LEU A 40 3.92 -6.98 5.14
C LEU A 40 4.52 -7.88 4.06
N THR A 41 5.21 -8.95 4.45
CA THR A 41 5.77 -9.93 3.50
C THR A 41 4.74 -10.50 2.51
N PRO A 42 3.44 -10.69 2.86
CA PRO A 42 2.44 -11.15 1.89
C PRO A 42 2.17 -10.17 0.74
N TYR A 43 2.60 -8.91 0.85
CA TYR A 43 2.41 -7.86 -0.15
C TYR A 43 3.66 -7.57 -0.99
N GLN A 44 4.71 -8.37 -0.83
CA GLN A 44 5.99 -8.16 -1.53
C GLN A 44 6.19 -9.05 -2.76
N ASP A 45 5.24 -9.94 -3.03
CA ASP A 45 5.23 -10.76 -4.25
C ASP A 45 4.83 -9.95 -5.48
N ASN A 46 4.97 -10.58 -6.64
CA ASN A 46 4.47 -10.04 -7.90
C ASN A 46 2.93 -10.01 -7.92
N GLU A 47 2.35 -9.21 -8.81
CA GLU A 47 0.91 -9.12 -9.06
C GLU A 47 0.06 -8.60 -7.88
N VAL A 48 0.70 -8.11 -6.80
CA VAL A 48 0.02 -7.49 -5.65
C VAL A 48 -0.58 -6.15 -6.04
N GLY A 49 0.24 -5.31 -6.65
CA GLY A 49 -0.13 -4.00 -7.17
C GLY A 49 -0.30 -4.00 -8.68
N THR A 50 -0.85 -2.92 -9.19
CA THR A 50 -0.96 -2.65 -10.62
C THR A 50 0.36 -2.05 -11.12
N PRO A 51 0.98 -2.63 -12.17
CA PRO A 51 2.27 -2.15 -12.69
C PRO A 51 2.27 -0.67 -13.10
N GLY A 52 3.37 0.03 -12.78
CA GLY A 52 3.57 1.43 -13.18
C GLY A 52 2.90 2.47 -12.29
N PHE A 53 2.30 2.04 -11.17
CA PHE A 53 1.60 2.91 -10.22
C PHE A 53 2.36 3.08 -8.91
N HIS A 54 1.71 3.65 -7.91
CA HIS A 54 2.32 3.98 -6.63
C HIS A 54 1.66 3.21 -5.50
N TRP A 55 2.44 2.96 -4.45
CA TRP A 55 1.94 2.43 -3.19
C TRP A 55 2.29 3.37 -2.05
N ARG A 56 1.49 3.34 -0.98
CA ARG A 56 1.81 3.98 0.30
C ARG A 56 1.34 3.16 1.48
N LEU A 57 2.05 3.28 2.59
CA LEU A 57 1.63 2.83 3.91
C LEU A 57 1.21 4.07 4.72
N ILE A 58 -0.03 4.09 5.18
CA ILE A 58 -0.62 5.26 5.85
C ILE A 58 -1.44 4.82 7.06
N GLU A 59 -1.39 5.62 8.12
CA GLU A 59 -2.39 5.58 9.18
C GLU A 59 -3.51 6.54 8.82
N VAL A 60 -4.70 6.01 8.56
CA VAL A 60 -5.89 6.81 8.29
C VAL A 60 -6.57 7.18 9.61
N GLY A 61 -7.04 8.41 9.71
CA GLY A 61 -7.76 8.87 10.91
C GLY A 61 -9.11 8.14 11.07
N GLU A 62 -9.59 8.04 12.32
CA GLU A 62 -10.89 7.42 12.64
C GLU A 62 -12.07 8.07 11.90
N ASP A 63 -11.94 9.34 11.48
CA ASP A 63 -12.91 10.06 10.67
C ASP A 63 -12.93 9.67 9.18
N GLY A 64 -12.15 8.65 8.77
CA GLY A 64 -12.06 8.22 7.37
C GLY A 64 -11.39 9.24 6.45
N SER A 65 -10.66 10.21 7.01
CA SER A 65 -10.06 11.28 6.21
C SER A 65 -8.96 10.75 5.29
N CYS A 66 -8.94 11.23 4.04
CA CYS A 66 -7.86 11.03 3.06
C CYS A 66 -6.48 11.48 3.56
N SER A 67 -6.46 12.30 4.62
CA SER A 67 -5.28 12.78 5.32
C SER A 67 -4.93 11.85 6.47
N GLY A 68 -3.68 11.40 6.49
CA GLY A 68 -3.17 10.50 7.51
C GLY A 68 -1.66 10.65 7.65
N VAL A 69 -1.06 9.88 8.55
CA VAL A 69 0.40 9.86 8.71
C VAL A 69 0.97 8.85 7.73
N ASN A 70 1.81 9.30 6.80
CA ASN A 70 2.50 8.42 5.87
C ASN A 70 3.75 7.81 6.52
N TYR A 71 3.87 6.49 6.45
CA TYR A 71 5.00 5.73 7.01
C TYR A 71 5.89 5.09 5.94
N GLY A 72 5.52 5.23 4.67
CA GLY A 72 6.24 4.68 3.54
C GLY A 72 5.49 4.86 2.24
N GLY A 73 6.21 4.80 1.14
CA GLY A 73 5.63 4.81 -0.19
C GLY A 73 6.70 4.64 -1.26
N GLY A 74 6.26 4.22 -2.43
CA GLY A 74 7.14 3.90 -3.54
C GLY A 74 6.39 3.60 -4.82
N ASN A 75 7.13 3.07 -5.79
CA ASN A 75 6.60 2.66 -7.08
C ASN A 75 6.25 1.17 -7.06
N ILE A 76 5.29 0.79 -7.89
CA ILE A 76 4.95 -0.58 -8.22
C ILE A 76 5.64 -0.88 -9.56
N ASP A 77 6.52 -1.89 -9.57
CA ASP A 77 7.28 -2.23 -10.77
C ASP A 77 6.43 -2.90 -11.86
N GLU A 78 7.07 -3.24 -12.98
CA GLU A 78 6.42 -3.90 -14.13
C GLU A 78 5.78 -5.25 -13.81
N CYS A 79 6.19 -5.90 -12.72
CA CYS A 79 5.64 -7.16 -12.24
C CYS A 79 4.50 -6.98 -11.24
N GLY A 80 4.12 -5.75 -10.89
CA GLY A 80 3.13 -5.48 -9.86
C GLY A 80 3.69 -5.56 -8.44
N LYS A 81 5.01 -5.55 -8.26
CA LYS A 81 5.65 -5.63 -6.95
C LYS A 81 5.83 -4.24 -6.34
N LEU A 82 5.50 -4.11 -5.06
CA LEU A 82 5.66 -2.88 -4.28
C LEU A 82 7.13 -2.66 -3.92
N VAL A 83 7.84 -1.88 -4.73
CA VAL A 83 9.28 -1.69 -4.59
C VAL A 83 9.60 -0.93 -3.31
N GLY A 84 10.45 -1.50 -2.47
CA GLY A 84 10.93 -0.87 -1.23
C GLY A 84 9.96 -0.98 -0.06
N LEU A 85 8.88 -1.77 -0.17
CA LEU A 85 8.03 -2.10 0.97
C LEU A 85 8.84 -2.86 2.02
N GLN A 86 8.77 -2.42 3.28
CA GLN A 86 9.42 -3.13 4.38
C GLN A 86 8.75 -4.47 4.70
N ASP A 87 9.49 -5.40 5.29
CA ASP A 87 8.96 -6.71 5.74
C ASP A 87 7.92 -6.59 6.84
N GLU A 88 8.10 -5.60 7.72
CA GLU A 88 7.24 -5.42 8.88
C GLU A 88 7.11 -3.94 9.22
N PHE A 89 5.92 -3.54 9.64
CA PHE A 89 5.69 -2.25 10.28
C PHE A 89 5.22 -2.44 11.71
N CYS A 90 5.99 -1.96 12.69
CA CYS A 90 5.58 -1.93 14.09
C CYS A 90 5.20 -0.53 14.53
N SER A 91 4.00 -0.40 15.09
CA SER A 91 3.57 0.83 15.76
C SER A 91 4.39 1.09 17.02
N SER A 92 4.65 2.37 17.29
CA SER A 92 5.24 2.85 18.55
C SER A 92 4.26 3.67 19.39
N TYR A 93 3.04 3.90 18.92
CA TYR A 93 2.05 4.75 19.57
C TYR A 93 1.13 3.95 20.50
N SER A 94 0.66 4.57 21.59
CA SER A 94 -0.10 3.89 22.65
C SER A 94 -1.62 3.89 22.44
N TYR A 95 -2.06 4.02 21.20
CA TYR A 95 -3.48 4.04 20.82
C TYR A 95 -3.69 3.10 19.63
N ASP A 96 -4.96 2.78 19.34
CA ASP A 96 -5.32 1.96 18.19
C ASP A 96 -5.26 2.82 16.92
N GLY A 97 -4.23 2.64 16.11
CA GLY A 97 -4.08 3.31 14.82
C GLY A 97 -4.52 2.40 13.68
N TYR A 98 -5.38 2.90 12.80
CA TYR A 98 -5.86 2.14 11.65
C TYR A 98 -4.92 2.35 10.45
N MET A 99 -4.15 1.31 10.15
CA MET A 99 -3.17 1.30 9.07
C MET A 99 -3.77 0.75 7.79
N GLU A 100 -3.40 1.35 6.66
CA GLU A 100 -3.73 0.87 5.33
C GLU A 100 -2.49 0.86 4.43
N LEU A 101 -2.35 -0.23 3.69
CA LEU A 101 -1.48 -0.32 2.52
C LEU A 101 -2.34 -0.02 1.30
N GLN A 102 -2.03 1.06 0.60
CA GLN A 102 -2.86 1.58 -0.49
C GLN A 102 -2.08 1.62 -1.79
N GLN A 103 -2.80 1.39 -2.89
CA GLN A 103 -2.36 1.69 -4.25
C GLN A 103 -2.97 3.01 -4.71
N GLY A 104 -2.15 3.86 -5.31
CA GLY A 104 -2.53 5.16 -5.83
C GLY A 104 -2.23 5.31 -7.32
N CYS A 105 -3.06 6.14 -7.96
CA CYS A 105 -3.12 6.31 -9.40
C CYS A 105 -2.80 7.76 -9.78
N PRO A 106 -1.81 8.03 -10.64
CA PRO A 106 -1.58 9.36 -11.15
C PRO A 106 -2.76 9.80 -12.03
N ASP A 107 -3.20 11.03 -11.86
CA ASP A 107 -4.12 11.70 -12.78
C ASP A 107 -3.37 12.35 -13.96
N GLU A 108 -4.12 12.97 -14.87
CA GLU A 108 -3.56 13.64 -16.07
C GLU A 108 -2.61 14.80 -15.73
N GLU A 109 -2.68 15.32 -14.49
CA GLU A 109 -1.83 16.40 -13.97
C GLU A 109 -0.62 15.86 -13.21
N GLY A 110 -0.53 14.54 -13.01
CA GLY A 110 0.53 13.86 -12.28
C GLY A 110 0.33 13.80 -10.76
N ASN A 111 -0.85 14.19 -10.25
CA ASN A 111 -1.18 14.02 -8.84
C ASN A 111 -1.62 12.58 -8.57
N ILE A 112 -1.16 12.00 -7.46
CA ILE A 112 -1.54 10.64 -7.11
C ILE A 112 -2.86 10.65 -6.35
N LYS A 113 -3.89 10.07 -6.96
CA LYS A 113 -5.17 9.76 -6.35
C LYS A 113 -5.06 8.49 -5.52
N TRP A 114 -5.47 8.58 -4.27
CA TRP A 114 -5.45 7.46 -3.32
C TRP A 114 -6.87 7.06 -2.95
N PRO A 115 -7.10 5.80 -2.55
CA PRO A 115 -8.39 5.40 -2.01
C PRO A 115 -8.64 6.18 -0.72
N CYS A 116 -9.84 6.75 -0.61
CA CYS A 116 -10.34 7.34 0.62
C CYS A 116 -11.57 6.55 1.07
N PRO A 117 -11.65 6.19 2.36
CA PRO A 117 -12.72 5.33 2.87
C PRO A 117 -14.11 5.98 2.82
N ASP A 118 -14.19 7.30 2.68
CA ASP A 118 -15.40 8.01 2.26
C ASP A 118 -15.09 8.74 0.96
N GLY A 119 -15.69 8.24 -0.14
CA GLY A 119 -15.66 8.95 -1.42
C GLY A 119 -16.11 10.39 -1.24
N GLU A 120 -15.43 11.30 -1.94
CA GLU A 120 -15.77 12.73 -1.99
C GLU A 120 -17.27 13.01 -2.18
#